data_AF-A0A9Q0LDD5-F1
#
_entry.id   AF-A0A9Q0LDD5-F1
#
_cell.length_a   1.000
_cell.length_b   1.000
_cell.length_c   1.000
_cell.angle_alpha   90.00
_cell.angle_beta   90.00
_cell.angle_gamma   90.00
#
_symmetry.space_group_name_H-M   'P 1'
#
loop_
_entity.id
_entity.type
_entity.pdbx_description
1 polymer ?
#
loop_
_entity_poly.entity_id
_entity_poly.type
_entity_poly.pdbx_seq_one_letter_code
_entity_poly.pdbx_strand_id
1 'polypeptide(L)'
;MNTLIVDQNYISTHICLIFSEADPKLWETLTTKFKEVLNLSFEKTKDAVWKLKLPKSPNRIQVHSYLVEWCRDCGFELTHFQSDRDVLHFIFERKQNSNQK
;
A
#
# COMPACT_ATOMS: atom_id res chain seq x y z
N MET A 1 1.12 6.53 -18.26
CA MET A 1 1.80 6.34 -16.97
C MET A 1 1.33 7.46 -16.04
N ASN A 2 0.48 7.16 -15.05
CA ASN A 2 0.14 8.12 -14.01
C ASN A 2 1.23 8.05 -12.95
N THR A 3 2.21 8.94 -13.05
CA THR A 3 3.26 9.06 -12.03
C THR A 3 2.62 9.71 -10.82
N LEU A 4 2.51 8.94 -9.73
CA LEU A 4 2.07 9.47 -8.44
C LEU A 4 3.18 10.42 -7.95
N ILE A 5 2.97 11.73 -8.08
CA ILE A 5 3.94 12.74 -7.65
C ILE A 5 3.79 12.89 -6.13
N VAL A 6 4.60 12.13 -5.39
CA VAL A 6 4.78 12.35 -3.96
C VAL A 6 5.82 13.47 -3.82
N ASP A 7 5.44 14.56 -3.16
CA ASP A 7 6.31 15.71 -2.88
C ASP A 7 7.62 15.23 -2.19
N GLN A 8 8.76 15.88 -2.40
CA GLN A 8 10.01 15.49 -1.74
C GLN A 8 10.13 16.01 -0.30
N ASN A 9 9.36 17.03 0.07
CA ASN A 9 9.24 17.55 1.44
C ASN A 9 8.26 16.72 2.29
N TYR A 10 7.98 15.49 1.87
CA TYR A 10 6.87 14.69 2.34
C TYR A 10 7.16 14.00 3.69
N ILE A 11 6.43 14.42 4.72
CA ILE A 11 6.67 14.04 6.13
C ILE A 11 5.71 12.94 6.61
N SER A 12 5.06 12.16 5.75
CA SER A 12 4.23 11.08 6.30
C SER A 12 5.09 10.07 7.06
N THR A 13 4.61 9.78 8.26
CA THR A 13 5.19 8.80 9.17
C THR A 13 4.43 7.48 9.09
N HIS A 14 3.25 7.46 8.45
CA HIS A 14 2.44 6.27 8.29
C HIS A 14 1.90 6.11 6.88
N ILE A 15 1.74 4.86 6.46
CA ILE A 15 0.93 4.44 5.33
C ILE A 15 -0.25 3.63 5.88
N CYS A 16 -1.41 3.80 5.30
CA CYS A 16 -2.63 3.08 5.54
C CYS A 16 -3.07 2.45 4.21
N LEU A 17 -3.14 1.14 4.18
CA LEU A 17 -3.63 0.35 3.07
C LEU A 17 -5.06 -0.04 3.37
N ILE A 18 -5.97 0.37 2.50
CA ILE A 18 -7.39 0.09 2.61
C ILE A 18 -7.75 -0.75 1.39
N PHE A 19 -8.17 -1.98 1.62
CA PHE A 19 -8.59 -2.88 0.55
C PHE A 19 -10.12 -2.98 0.53
N SER A 20 -10.69 -3.18 -0.65
CA SER A 20 -12.13 -3.42 -0.83
C SER A 20 -12.63 -4.71 -0.17
N GLU A 21 -11.74 -5.67 0.05
CA GLU A 21 -12.04 -6.97 0.64
C GLU A 21 -10.88 -7.48 1.53
N ALA A 22 -11.23 -8.37 2.45
CA ALA A 22 -10.28 -9.05 3.33
C ALA A 22 -9.73 -10.30 2.64
N ASP A 23 -8.46 -10.30 2.23
CA ASP A 23 -7.81 -11.46 1.61
C ASP A 23 -6.59 -11.92 2.45
N PRO A 24 -6.68 -13.05 3.17
CA PRO A 24 -5.59 -13.55 4.01
C PRO A 24 -4.30 -13.88 3.24
N LYS A 25 -4.40 -14.28 1.96
CA LYS A 25 -3.24 -14.63 1.13
C LYS A 25 -2.51 -13.38 0.66
N LEU A 26 -3.26 -12.35 0.28
CA LEU A 26 -2.71 -11.01 0.02
C LEU A 26 -1.89 -10.53 1.23
N TRP A 27 -2.47 -10.66 2.40
CA TRP A 27 -1.88 -10.21 3.66
C TRP A 27 -0.57 -10.90 3.99
N GLU A 28 -0.55 -12.23 3.91
CA GLU A 28 0.66 -13.02 4.11
C GLU A 28 1.75 -12.64 3.11
N THR A 29 1.38 -12.49 1.83
CA THR A 29 2.29 -12.11 0.75
C THR A 29 2.89 -10.72 0.99
N LEU A 30 2.05 -9.72 1.26
CA LEU A 30 2.52 -8.36 1.52
C LEU A 30 3.36 -8.30 2.79
N THR A 31 2.95 -8.93 3.88
CA THR A 31 3.75 -8.97 5.11
C THR A 31 5.14 -9.54 4.87
N THR A 32 5.23 -10.62 4.10
CA THR A 32 6.50 -11.26 3.76
C THR A 32 7.36 -10.33 2.91
N LYS A 33 6.82 -9.79 1.80
CA LYS A 33 7.57 -8.88 0.91
C LYS A 33 8.07 -7.63 1.66
N PHE A 34 7.24 -7.01 2.49
CA PHE A 34 7.65 -5.82 3.25
C PHE A 34 8.69 -6.12 4.32
N LYS A 35 8.58 -7.28 4.99
CA LYS A 35 9.56 -7.69 5.99
C LYS A 35 10.90 -8.06 5.36
N GLU A 36 10.91 -8.81 4.25
CA GLU A 36 12.14 -9.29 3.63
C GLU A 36 12.86 -8.21 2.82
N VAL A 37 12.10 -7.39 2.05
CA VAL A 37 12.69 -6.41 1.13
C VAL A 37 12.95 -5.07 1.82
N LEU A 38 12.02 -4.64 2.70
CA LEU A 38 12.06 -3.31 3.30
C LEU A 38 12.38 -3.33 4.80
N ASN A 39 12.44 -4.52 5.43
CA ASN A 39 12.53 -4.67 6.88
C ASN A 39 11.44 -3.90 7.63
N LEU A 40 10.22 -3.92 7.09
CA LEU A 40 9.05 -3.25 7.64
C LEU A 40 7.97 -4.26 8.03
N SER A 41 7.20 -3.93 9.07
CA SER A 41 6.09 -4.74 9.55
C SER A 41 4.79 -3.94 9.59
N PHE A 42 3.70 -4.57 9.17
CA PHE A 42 2.36 -3.99 9.28
C PHE A 42 1.79 -4.15 10.68
N GLU A 43 1.08 -3.12 11.13
CA GLU A 43 0.13 -3.18 12.23
C GLU A 43 -1.25 -3.48 11.64
N LYS A 44 -1.81 -4.66 11.96
CA LYS A 44 -3.17 -5.02 11.56
C LYS A 44 -4.16 -4.19 12.39
N THR A 45 -4.95 -3.34 11.75
CA THR A 45 -5.90 -2.45 12.46
C THR A 45 -7.34 -2.92 12.37
N LYS A 46 -7.81 -3.34 11.19
CA LYS A 46 -9.15 -3.92 10.93
C LYS A 46 -9.07 -4.93 9.78
N ASP A 47 -10.14 -5.70 9.56
CA ASP A 47 -10.19 -6.77 8.56
C ASP A 47 -9.97 -6.35 7.10
N ALA A 48 -9.80 -5.07 6.74
CA ALA A 48 -9.32 -4.70 5.40
C ALA A 48 -8.40 -3.47 5.43
N VAL A 49 -7.92 -3.10 6.62
CA VAL A 49 -7.15 -1.88 6.84
C VAL A 49 -5.85 -2.18 7.56
N TRP A 50 -4.73 -1.89 6.91
CA TRP A 50 -3.39 -2.18 7.38
C TRP A 50 -2.59 -0.90 7.51
N LYS A 51 -1.97 -0.69 8.67
CA LYS A 51 -1.16 0.49 8.91
C LYS A 51 0.31 0.10 8.94
N LEU A 52 1.15 0.87 8.26
CA LEU A 52 2.58 0.69 8.22
C LEU A 52 3.25 1.95 8.75
N LYS A 53 4.12 1.80 9.73
CA LYS A 53 4.95 2.90 10.21
C LYS A 53 6.19 3.02 9.34
N LEU A 54 6.37 4.19 8.73
CA LEU A 54 7.53 4.48 7.91
C LEU A 54 8.71 4.90 8.79
N PRO A 55 9.92 4.36 8.58
CA PRO A 55 11.11 4.86 9.23
C PRO A 55 11.38 6.32 8.80
N LYS A 56 12.11 7.06 9.64
CA LYS A 56 12.70 8.35 9.26
C LYS A 56 13.90 8.11 8.33
N SER A 57 13.63 7.52 7.17
CA SER A 57 14.63 7.14 6.17
C SER A 57 14.32 7.84 4.84
N PRO A 58 15.34 8.19 4.02
CA PRO A 58 15.14 8.74 2.68
C PRO A 58 14.41 7.78 1.72
N ASN A 59 14.29 6.49 2.06
CA ASN A 59 13.68 5.47 1.18
C ASN A 59 12.13 5.49 1.15
N ARG A 60 11.48 6.49 1.75
CA ARG A 60 9.99 6.59 1.79
C ARG A 60 9.35 6.52 0.41
N ILE A 61 9.96 7.16 -0.59
CA ILE A 61 9.47 7.14 -1.97
C ILE A 61 9.49 5.72 -2.54
N GLN A 62 10.54 4.94 -2.27
CA GLN A 62 10.66 3.56 -2.74
C GLN A 62 9.56 2.66 -2.15
N VAL A 63 9.21 2.87 -0.87
CA VAL A 63 8.15 2.12 -0.21
C VAL A 63 6.83 2.27 -0.98
N HIS A 64 6.49 3.48 -1.47
CA HIS A 64 5.27 3.70 -2.24
C HIS A 64 5.26 2.94 -3.57
N SER A 65 6.37 2.98 -4.32
CA SER A 65 6.47 2.28 -5.60
C SER A 65 6.31 0.76 -5.43
N TYR A 66 7.01 0.17 -4.46
CA TYR A 66 6.89 -1.26 -4.17
C TYR A 66 5.48 -1.65 -3.74
N LEU A 67 4.83 -0.80 -2.95
CA LEU A 67 3.51 -1.06 -2.41
C LEU A 67 2.45 -1.16 -3.51
N VAL A 68 2.43 -0.19 -4.42
CA VAL A 68 1.46 -0.20 -5.54
C VAL A 68 1.71 -1.37 -6.48
N GLU A 69 2.98 -1.70 -6.75
CA GLU A 69 3.36 -2.81 -7.62
C GLU A 69 2.97 -4.17 -7.01
N TRP A 70 3.31 -4.41 -5.75
CA TRP A 70 3.01 -5.69 -5.11
C TRP A 70 1.53 -5.90 -4.86
N CYS A 71 0.77 -4.85 -4.55
CA CYS A 71 -0.69 -4.93 -4.50
C CYS A 71 -1.26 -5.30 -5.88
N ARG A 72 -0.70 -4.74 -6.96
CA ARG A 72 -1.09 -5.09 -8.33
C ARG A 72 -0.80 -6.54 -8.70
N ASP A 73 0.35 -7.07 -8.30
CA ASP A 73 0.68 -8.50 -8.49
C ASP A 73 -0.35 -9.42 -7.81
N CYS A 74 -0.93 -8.96 -6.70
CA CYS A 74 -1.99 -9.69 -6.00
C CYS A 74 -3.39 -9.45 -6.57
N GLY A 75 -3.51 -8.74 -7.69
CA GLY A 75 -4.80 -8.47 -8.37
C GLY A 75 -5.56 -7.26 -7.83
N PHE A 76 -4.90 -6.38 -7.06
CA PHE A 76 -5.49 -5.15 -6.54
C PHE A 76 -4.96 -3.91 -7.27
N GLU A 77 -5.85 -3.05 -7.73
CA GLU A 77 -5.49 -1.79 -8.37
C GLU A 77 -5.74 -0.62 -7.42
N LEU A 78 -4.79 0.32 -7.38
CA LEU A 78 -4.94 1.55 -6.61
C LEU A 78 -6.01 2.42 -7.28
N THR A 79 -7.13 2.64 -6.61
CA THR A 79 -8.26 3.44 -7.13
C THR A 79 -8.31 4.84 -6.53
N HIS A 80 -7.82 5.01 -5.31
CA HIS A 80 -7.75 6.29 -4.64
C HIS A 80 -6.46 6.46 -3.83
N PHE A 81 -5.98 7.69 -3.79
CA PHE A 81 -4.85 8.09 -2.98
C PHE A 81 -5.21 9.38 -2.24
N GLN A 82 -5.08 9.36 -0.91
CA GLN A 82 -5.36 10.52 -0.08
C GLN A 82 -4.22 10.71 0.93
N SER A 83 -3.75 11.94 1.05
CA SER A 83 -2.79 12.34 2.08
C SER A 83 -3.52 13.11 3.17
N ASP A 84 -3.37 12.71 4.42
CA ASP A 84 -3.84 13.46 5.58
C ASP A 84 -2.70 13.66 6.57
N ARG A 85 -2.29 14.91 6.79
CA ARG A 85 -1.17 15.32 7.66
C ARG A 85 0.07 14.43 7.50
N ASP A 86 0.18 13.41 8.35
CA ASP A 86 1.30 12.49 8.51
C ASP A 86 0.97 11.04 8.10
N VAL A 87 -0.19 10.78 7.48
CA VAL A 87 -0.67 9.47 7.03
C VAL A 87 -1.03 9.50 5.55
N LEU A 88 -0.60 8.45 4.84
CA LEU A 88 -1.03 8.19 3.47
C LEU A 88 -2.07 7.09 3.40
N HIS A 89 -3.20 7.37 2.78
CA HIS A 89 -4.23 6.39 2.49
C HIS A 89 -4.12 5.95 1.03
N PHE A 90 -3.82 4.67 0.85
CA PHE A 90 -3.88 4.00 -0.45
C PHE A 90 -5.10 3.08 -0.44
N ILE A 91 -6.07 3.38 -1.30
CA ILE A 91 -7.30 2.61 -1.43
C ILE A 91 -7.19 1.72 -2.66
N PHE A 92 -7.28 0.42 -2.42
CA PHE A 92 -7.11 -0.63 -3.41
C PHE A 92 -8.42 -1.39 -3.62
N GLU A 93 -8.76 -1.62 -4.87
CA GLU A 93 -9.91 -2.46 -5.25
C GLU A 93 -9.41 -3.68 -6.03
N ARG A 94 -10.06 -4.83 -5.81
CA ARG A 94 -9.76 -6.01 -6.61
C ARG A 94 -10.14 -5.73 -8.05
N LYS A 95 -9.20 -5.97 -8.97
CA LYS A 95 -9.45 -5.87 -10.40
C LYS A 95 -10.57 -6.84 -10.74
N GLN A 96 -11.79 -6.33 -10.88
CA GLN A 96 -12.86 -7.13 -11.43
C GLN A 96 -12.39 -7.54 -12.81
N ASN A 97 -12.19 -8.84 -13.04
CA ASN A 97 -11.99 -9.34 -14.38
C ASN A 97 -13.26 -8.98 -15.16
N SER A 98 -13.27 -7.84 -15.83
CA SER A 98 -14.28 -7.47 -16.83
C SER A 98 -14.07 -8.29 -18.11
N ASN A 99 -13.88 -9.60 -17.96
CA ASN A 99 -13.79 -10.56 -19.05
C ASN A 99 -14.82 -11.67 -18.79
N GLN A 100 -16.08 -11.33 -19.06
CA GLN A 100 -17.07 -12.25 -19.62
C GLN A 100 -18.12 -11.41 -20.37
N LYS A 101 -17.83 -11.16 -21.66
CA LYS A 101 -18.82 -10.96 -22.69
C LYS A 101 -18.43 -11.80 -23.90
#